data_AF-H9UIE3-F1
#
_entry.id   AF-H9UIE3-F1
#
_cell.length_a   1.000
_cell.length_b   1.000
_cell.length_c   1.000
_cell.angle_alpha   90.00
_cell.angle_beta   90.00
_cell.angle_gamma   90.00
#
_symmetry.space_group_name_H-M   'P 1'
#
loop_
_entity.id
_entity.type
_entity.pdbx_description
1 polymer ?
#
loop_
_entity_poly.entity_id
_entity_poly.type
_entity_poly.pdbx_seq_one_letter_code
_entity_poly.pdbx_strand_id
1 'polypeptide(L)'
;MQSLPDVPVRLVVLGTLAVSLCIIVVLAIVSLVSAGDPRETSPAAVARTHLTPLEQIIGPLQLHHFYIPNPEREVMELQISPFRDPSLPWSEEEVQIFWLDPLKLGLEEVEKKNRTMIEELYATIP
;
A
#
# COMPACT_ATOMS: atom_id res chain seq x y z
N MET A 1 -14.37 -56.43 32.89
CA MET A 1 -14.36 -55.82 31.56
C MET A 1 -14.15 -54.33 31.75
N GLN A 2 -12.95 -53.82 31.45
CA GLN A 2 -12.58 -52.42 31.65
C GLN A 2 -13.05 -51.60 30.43
N SER A 3 -13.83 -50.55 30.68
CA SER A 3 -14.26 -49.57 29.67
C SER A 3 -13.07 -48.69 29.27
N LEU A 4 -12.73 -48.68 27.98
CA LEU A 4 -11.73 -47.80 27.39
C LEU A 4 -12.13 -46.32 27.54
N PRO A 5 -11.18 -45.39 27.73
CA PRO A 5 -11.48 -43.99 28.01
C PRO A 5 -11.95 -43.23 26.76
N ASP A 6 -13.16 -42.64 26.82
CA ASP A 6 -13.79 -41.75 25.82
C ASP A 6 -13.09 -40.37 25.65
N VAL A 7 -11.78 -40.31 25.85
CA VAL A 7 -10.99 -39.07 25.86
C VAL A 7 -10.46 -38.63 24.47
N PRO A 8 -10.22 -39.49 23.45
CA PRO A 8 -9.58 -39.01 22.21
C PRO A 8 -10.55 -38.23 21.32
N VAL A 9 -11.85 -38.55 21.34
CA VAL A 9 -12.83 -37.93 20.43
C VAL A 9 -13.06 -36.45 20.77
N ARG A 10 -13.11 -36.11 22.07
CA ARG A 10 -13.31 -34.72 22.52
C ARG A 10 -12.13 -33.82 22.14
N LEU A 11 -10.91 -34.33 22.21
CA LEU A 11 -9.71 -33.58 21.81
C LEU A 11 -9.63 -33.39 20.30
N VAL A 12 -10.01 -34.40 19.51
CA VAL A 12 -10.09 -34.28 18.04
C VAL A 12 -11.15 -33.26 17.64
N VAL A 13 -12.34 -33.31 18.26
CA VAL A 13 -13.41 -32.33 18.01
C VAL A 13 -12.96 -30.92 18.38
N LEU A 14 -12.35 -30.74 19.56
CA LEU A 14 -11.83 -29.42 19.99
C LEU A 14 -10.75 -28.89 19.03
N GLY A 15 -9.86 -29.78 18.57
CA GLY A 15 -8.81 -29.45 17.60
C GLY A 15 -9.37 -29.01 16.26
N THR A 16 -10.34 -29.76 15.72
CA THR A 16 -11.00 -29.39 14.44
C THR A 16 -11.76 -28.05 14.55
N LEU A 17 -12.39 -27.79 15.70
CA LEU A 17 -13.10 -26.55 15.96
C LEU A 17 -12.14 -25.36 16.03
N ALA A 18 -11.00 -25.50 16.72
CA ALA A 18 -9.96 -24.48 16.76
C ALA A 18 -9.36 -24.17 15.39
N VAL A 19 -9.06 -25.20 14.59
CA VAL A 19 -8.54 -25.02 13.21
C VAL A 19 -9.58 -24.33 12.32
N SER A 20 -10.85 -24.73 12.40
CA SER A 20 -11.92 -24.08 11.63
C SER A 20 -12.09 -22.61 12.00
N LEU A 21 -11.98 -22.27 13.29
CA LEU A 21 -12.05 -20.89 13.77
C LEU A 21 -10.89 -20.06 13.24
N CYS A 22 -9.67 -20.59 13.25
CA CYS A 22 -8.50 -19.90 12.67
C CYS A 22 -8.69 -19.62 11.18
N ILE A 23 -9.22 -20.58 10.41
CA ILE A 23 -9.48 -20.40 8.98
C ILE A 23 -10.50 -19.27 8.76
N ILE A 24 -11.58 -19.24 9.54
CA ILE A 24 -12.61 -18.20 9.45
C ILE A 24 -12.02 -16.82 9.74
N VAL A 25 -11.17 -16.70 10.77
CA VAL A 25 -10.52 -15.43 11.13
C VAL A 25 -9.58 -14.96 10.01
N VAL A 26 -8.78 -15.87 9.43
CA VAL A 26 -7.90 -15.54 8.30
C VAL A 26 -8.70 -15.07 7.09
N LEU A 27 -9.79 -15.77 6.75
CA LEU A 27 -10.68 -15.35 5.65
C LEU A 27 -11.30 -13.97 5.90
N ALA A 28 -11.76 -13.71 7.14
CA ALA A 28 -12.34 -12.43 7.50
C ALA A 28 -11.33 -11.27 7.35
N ILE A 29 -10.07 -11.48 7.74
CA ILE A 29 -8.98 -10.49 7.58
C ILE A 29 -8.71 -10.23 6.09
N VAL A 30 -8.62 -11.28 5.26
CA VAL A 30 -8.40 -11.13 3.81
C VAL A 30 -9.54 -10.37 3.15
N SER A 31 -10.80 -10.68 3.50
CA SER A 31 -11.96 -9.94 3.00
C SER A 31 -11.97 -8.48 3.45
N LEU A 32 -11.53 -8.18 4.67
CA LEU A 32 -11.45 -6.81 5.17
C LEU A 32 -10.38 -5.99 4.44
N VAL A 33 -9.22 -6.60 4.16
CA VAL A 33 -8.16 -5.95 3.36
C VAL A 33 -8.61 -5.75 1.91
N SER A 34 -9.33 -6.71 1.33
CA SER A 34 -9.79 -6.61 -0.06
C SER A 34 -11.00 -5.69 -0.26
N ALA A 35 -11.74 -5.36 0.80
CA ALA A 35 -12.88 -4.42 0.73
C ALA A 35 -12.44 -2.94 0.77
N GLY A 36 -11.13 -2.67 0.82
CA GLY A 36 -10.56 -1.35 1.03
C GLY A 36 -10.51 -0.40 -0.18
N ASP A 37 -11.10 -0.70 -1.33
CA ASP A 37 -11.08 0.22 -2.47
C ASP A 37 -12.46 0.41 -3.15
N PRO A 38 -13.30 1.33 -2.64
CA PRO A 38 -14.55 1.71 -3.29
C PRO A 38 -14.30 2.90 -4.22
N ARG A 39 -13.41 2.78 -5.22
CA ARG A 39 -13.27 3.79 -6.28
C ARG A 39 -12.99 3.17 -7.65
N GLU A 40 -14.00 2.50 -8.19
CA GLU A 40 -14.22 2.49 -9.64
C GLU A 40 -15.66 2.93 -9.97
N THR A 41 -16.03 4.12 -9.51
CA THR A 41 -17.05 4.92 -10.20
C THR A 41 -16.35 5.72 -11.28
N SER A 42 -16.69 5.38 -12.52
CA SER A 42 -16.48 6.11 -13.78
C SER A 42 -16.22 7.62 -13.63
N PRO A 43 -15.25 8.16 -14.38
CA PRO A 43 -15.32 9.54 -14.84
C PRO A 43 -15.17 9.58 -16.36
N ALA A 44 -16.27 9.28 -17.06
CA ALA A 44 -16.59 10.03 -18.26
C ALA A 44 -17.09 11.42 -17.82
N ALA A 45 -16.19 12.35 -17.47
CA ALA A 45 -16.38 13.80 -17.57
C ALA A 45 -15.27 14.57 -16.82
N VAL A 46 -14.86 15.69 -17.42
CA VAL A 46 -14.14 16.83 -16.81
C VAL A 46 -12.63 16.57 -16.62
N ALA A 47 -11.68 17.33 -17.18
CA ALA A 47 -11.73 18.60 -17.88
C ALA A 47 -10.55 18.70 -18.86
N ARG A 48 -10.84 19.45 -19.93
CA ARG A 48 -9.88 20.01 -20.87
C ARG A 48 -8.95 20.98 -20.14
N THR A 49 -7.65 20.78 -20.24
CA THR A 49 -6.67 21.88 -20.15
C THR A 49 -5.41 21.53 -20.94
N HIS A 50 -5.36 22.07 -22.16
CA HIS A 50 -4.17 22.60 -22.84
C HIS A 50 -2.88 21.76 -22.82
N LEU A 51 -2.64 20.96 -23.87
CA LEU A 51 -1.31 20.73 -24.46
C LEU A 51 -1.43 20.40 -25.97
N THR A 52 -0.85 21.25 -26.81
CA THR A 52 -0.51 21.07 -28.25
C THR A 52 0.58 20.00 -28.45
N PRO A 53 0.94 19.51 -29.67
CA PRO A 53 0.31 19.46 -30.99
C PRO A 53 0.36 17.99 -31.52
N LEU A 54 -0.46 17.09 -30.98
CA LEU A 54 -0.50 15.68 -31.44
C LEU A 54 -1.90 15.28 -31.91
N GLU A 55 -2.71 16.27 -32.30
CA GLU A 55 -4.09 16.13 -32.80
C GLU A 55 -4.18 15.52 -34.21
N GLN A 56 -3.20 14.73 -34.66
CA GLN A 56 -3.24 14.13 -36.00
C GLN A 56 -3.03 12.61 -35.99
N ILE A 57 -3.65 11.93 -35.04
CA ILE A 57 -3.93 10.48 -35.18
C ILE A 57 -5.42 10.28 -34.86
N ILE A 58 -6.28 10.72 -35.79
CA ILE A 58 -7.72 10.43 -35.75
C ILE A 58 -7.92 9.09 -36.47
N GLY A 59 -8.01 8.03 -35.69
CA GLY A 59 -8.40 6.69 -36.13
C GLY A 59 -8.39 5.74 -34.93
N PRO A 60 -9.23 4.69 -34.90
CA PRO A 60 -9.16 3.70 -33.83
C PRO A 60 -7.78 3.04 -33.87
N LEU A 61 -6.93 3.39 -32.90
CA LEU A 61 -5.63 2.76 -32.69
C LEU A 61 -5.90 1.29 -32.35
N GLN A 62 -5.79 0.44 -33.36
CA GLN A 62 -5.88 -1.00 -33.15
C GLN A 62 -4.67 -1.46 -32.33
N LEU A 63 -4.87 -2.39 -31.40
CA LEU A 63 -3.84 -2.88 -30.47
C LEU A 63 -2.53 -3.31 -31.14
N HIS A 64 -2.55 -3.70 -32.42
CA HIS A 64 -1.35 -4.04 -33.20
C HIS A 64 -0.45 -2.83 -33.55
N HIS A 65 -0.93 -1.59 -33.39
CA HIS A 65 -0.13 -0.37 -33.57
C HIS A 65 0.79 -0.11 -32.38
N PHE A 66 0.56 -0.76 -31.25
CA PHE A 66 1.45 -0.70 -30.10
C PHE A 66 2.38 -1.91 -30.15
N TYR A 67 3.68 -1.65 -30.33
CA TYR A 67 4.70 -2.64 -30.02
C TYR A 67 4.64 -2.88 -28.51
N ILE A 68 4.05 -3.99 -28.09
CA ILE A 68 4.11 -4.46 -26.70
C ILE A 68 5.39 -5.32 -26.63
N PRO A 69 6.49 -4.81 -26.04
CA PRO A 69 7.67 -5.65 -25.85
C PRO A 69 7.27 -6.89 -25.06
N ASN A 70 7.75 -8.04 -25.53
CA ASN A 70 7.42 -9.33 -24.93
C ASN A 70 8.00 -9.37 -23.51
N PRO A 71 7.18 -9.39 -22.43
CA PRO A 71 7.66 -9.23 -21.06
C PRO A 71 8.64 -10.34 -20.66
N GLU A 72 8.57 -11.50 -21.31
CA GLU A 72 9.47 -12.62 -21.08
C GLU A 72 10.93 -12.32 -21.44
N ARG A 73 11.20 -11.34 -22.32
CA ARG A 73 12.56 -10.95 -22.71
C ARG A 73 13.13 -9.77 -21.91
N GLU A 74 12.29 -8.88 -21.39
CA GLU A 74 12.76 -7.66 -20.70
C GLU A 74 12.86 -7.83 -19.18
N VAL A 75 12.15 -8.79 -18.58
CA VAL A 75 12.19 -9.00 -17.12
C VAL A 75 13.42 -9.80 -16.67
N MET A 76 14.09 -10.54 -17.57
CA MET A 76 15.21 -11.41 -17.20
C MET A 76 16.48 -10.69 -16.75
N GLU A 77 16.60 -9.38 -17.01
CA GLU A 77 17.78 -8.60 -16.65
C GLU A 77 17.42 -7.21 -16.09
N LEU A 78 16.46 -7.13 -15.16
CA LEU A 78 16.51 -6.00 -14.22
C LEU A 78 17.78 -6.14 -13.40
N GLN A 79 18.88 -5.59 -13.92
CA GLN A 79 20.07 -5.33 -13.14
C GLN A 79 19.69 -4.27 -12.10
N ILE A 80 19.26 -4.75 -10.93
CA ILE A 80 19.05 -3.92 -9.75
C ILE A 80 20.45 -3.49 -9.29
N SER A 81 21.00 -2.50 -9.98
CA SER A 81 22.19 -1.80 -9.52
C SER A 81 21.81 -1.08 -8.24
N PRO A 82 22.54 -1.30 -7.14
CA PRO A 82 22.25 -0.56 -5.92
C PRO A 82 22.43 0.93 -6.21
N PHE A 83 21.52 1.75 -5.66
CA PHE A 83 21.58 3.21 -5.79
C PHE A 83 22.94 3.78 -5.35
N ARG A 84 23.61 3.08 -4.43
CA ARG A 84 24.90 3.45 -3.86
C ARG A 84 25.68 2.20 -3.44
N ASP A 85 27.00 2.23 -3.57
CA ASP A 85 27.86 1.18 -3.04
C ASP A 85 27.77 1.17 -1.51
N PRO A 86 27.45 0.02 -0.86
CA PRO A 86 27.32 -0.07 0.59
C PRO A 86 28.63 0.21 1.34
N SER A 87 29.79 0.15 0.67
CA SER A 87 31.09 0.44 1.27
C SER A 87 31.42 1.94 1.35
N LEU A 88 30.68 2.79 0.63
CA LEU A 88 30.94 4.24 0.65
C LEU A 88 30.39 4.87 1.94
N PRO A 89 31.18 5.68 2.67
CA PRO A 89 30.67 6.43 3.82
C PRO A 89 29.75 7.55 3.34
N TRP A 90 28.64 7.80 4.04
CA TRP A 90 27.71 8.89 3.71
C TRP A 90 28.35 10.25 3.94
N SER A 91 28.20 11.18 2.99
CA SER A 91 28.56 12.58 3.22
C SER A 91 27.49 13.27 4.08
N GLU A 92 27.84 14.36 4.76
CA GLU A 92 26.87 15.13 5.56
C GLU A 92 25.72 15.67 4.71
N GLU A 93 26.00 16.07 3.47
CA GLU A 93 25.01 16.55 2.50
C GLU A 93 24.04 15.43 2.11
N GLU A 94 24.55 14.22 1.84
CA GLU A 94 23.72 13.06 1.53
C GLU A 94 22.84 12.66 2.72
N VAL A 95 23.37 12.71 3.94
CA VAL A 95 22.58 12.44 5.15
C VAL A 95 21.42 13.44 5.26
N GLN A 96 21.64 14.72 5.02
CA GLN A 96 20.55 15.71 5.09
C GLN A 96 19.46 15.50 4.02
N ILE A 97 19.82 15.02 2.83
CA ILE A 97 18.88 14.79 1.73
C ILE A 97 18.10 13.50 1.92
N PHE A 98 18.80 12.42 2.29
CA PHE A 98 18.23 11.07 2.30
C PHE A 98 17.79 10.59 3.67
N TRP A 99 18.26 11.20 4.75
CA TRP A 99 17.82 10.92 6.12
C TRP A 99 17.10 12.13 6.71
N LEU A 100 15.78 12.02 6.81
CA LEU A 100 15.01 12.91 7.68
C LEU A 100 15.21 12.49 9.14
N ASP A 101 15.56 13.46 9.98
CA ASP A 101 15.62 13.25 11.42
C ASP A 101 14.19 12.99 11.97
N PRO A 102 13.91 11.81 12.55
CA PRO A 102 12.59 11.50 13.09
C PRO A 102 12.14 12.46 14.20
N LEU A 103 13.08 13.10 14.91
CA LEU A 103 12.75 14.12 15.91
C LEU A 103 12.20 15.38 15.26
N LYS A 104 12.76 15.80 14.11
CA LYS A 104 12.26 16.96 13.36
C LYS A 104 10.83 16.73 12.87
N LEU A 105 10.55 15.55 12.33
CA LEU A 105 9.19 15.15 11.93
C LEU A 105 8.22 15.19 13.11
N GLY A 106 8.63 14.64 14.26
CA GLY A 106 7.80 14.64 15.46
C GLY A 106 7.51 16.06 15.97
N LEU A 107 8.50 16.95 15.96
CA LEU A 107 8.36 18.33 16.39
C LEU A 107 7.45 19.14 15.46
N GLU A 108 7.58 18.98 14.14
CA GLU A 108 6.72 19.66 13.16
C GLU A 108 5.25 19.27 13.34
N GLU A 109 4.98 17.98 13.55
CA GLU A 109 3.61 17.49 13.80
C GLU A 109 3.03 18.01 15.12
N VAL A 110 3.84 18.07 16.19
CA VAL A 110 3.42 18.62 17.48
C VAL A 110 3.18 20.13 17.38
N GLU A 111 4.06 20.87 16.70
CA GLU A 111 3.89 22.30 16.48
C GLU A 111 2.59 22.59 15.72
N LYS A 112 2.35 21.85 14.63
CA LYS A 112 1.13 21.97 13.82
C LYS A 112 -0.11 21.69 14.65
N LYS A 113 -0.12 20.60 15.43
CA LYS A 113 -1.24 20.26 16.32
C LYS A 113 -1.48 21.33 17.38
N ASN A 114 -0.42 21.84 18.00
CA ASN A 114 -0.53 22.91 18.99
C ASN A 114 -1.13 24.18 18.36
N ARG A 115 -0.69 24.56 17.17
CA ARG A 115 -1.21 25.72 16.45
C ARG A 115 -2.70 25.56 16.14
N THR A 116 -3.10 24.42 15.57
CA THR A 116 -4.52 24.15 15.28
C THR A 116 -5.37 24.14 16.55
N MET A 117 -4.89 23.52 17.63
CA MET A 117 -5.59 23.50 18.92
C MET A 117 -5.79 24.92 19.48
N ILE A 118 -4.77 25.77 19.38
CA ILE A 118 -4.86 27.17 19.82
C ILE A 118 -5.88 27.94 18.97
N GLU A 119 -5.85 27.78 17.65
CA GLU A 119 -6.80 28.42 16.72
C GLU A 119 -8.26 27.98 17.00
N GLU A 120 -8.49 26.70 17.24
CA GLU A 120 -9.79 26.17 17.65
C GLU A 120 -10.28 26.76 18.98
N LEU A 121 -9.39 26.86 19.96
CA LEU A 121 -9.72 27.49 21.25
C LEU A 121 -10.11 28.96 21.08
N TYR A 122 -9.37 29.73 20.28
CA TYR A 122 -9.71 31.12 19.99
C TYR A 122 -11.03 31.26 19.23
N ALA A 123 -11.34 30.34 18.31
CA ALA A 123 -12.61 30.34 17.58
C ALA A 123 -13.83 30.03 18.46
N THR A 124 -13.61 29.45 19.65
CA THR A 124 -14.67 29.04 20.59
C THR A 124 -14.98 30.09 21.66
N ILE A 125 -14.18 31.16 21.76
CA ILE A 125 -14.42 32.26 22.71
C ILE A 125 -15.36 33.28 22.04
N PRO A 126 -16.57 33.51 22.57
CA PRO A 126 -17.56 34.45 22.02
C PRO A 126 -17.16 35.92 22.18
#